data_AF-A0A1A8ME35-F1
#
_entry.id   AF-A0A1A8ME35-F1
#
_cell.length_a   1.000
_cell.length_b   1.000
_cell.length_c   1.000
_cell.angle_alpha   90.00
_cell.angle_beta   90.00
_cell.angle_gamma   90.00
#
_symmetry.space_group_name_H-M   'P 1'
#
loop_
_entity.id
_entity.type
_entity.pdbx_description
1 polymer ?
#
loop_
_entity_poly.entity_id
_entity_poly.type
_entity_poly.pdbx_seq_one_letter_code
_entity_poly.pdbx_strand_id
1 'polypeptide(L)'
;KDPLSDLILLPIAERKDPTKLMFDGVCKSVSAQQLLECGILDKPTFNQLMKGEKTVTEISVDKKDVLKGTEPIAGLSVGPLGKMSLSEAK
;
A
#
# COMPACT_ATOMS: atom_id res chain seq x y z
N LYS A 1 46.30 10.07 -11.10
CA LYS A 1 45.63 9.41 -9.96
C LYS A 1 44.78 10.47 -9.30
N ASP A 2 43.55 10.58 -9.78
CA ASP A 2 42.64 11.68 -9.52
C ASP A 2 42.13 11.61 -8.06
N PRO A 3 42.29 12.68 -7.26
CA PRO A 3 41.99 12.66 -5.82
C PRO A 3 40.49 12.58 -5.50
N LEU A 4 39.62 12.63 -6.50
CA LEU A 4 38.16 12.60 -6.35
C LEU A 4 37.58 11.19 -6.26
N SER A 5 38.41 10.16 -6.38
CA SER A 5 37.99 8.75 -6.22
C SER A 5 37.79 8.34 -4.75
N ASP A 6 38.11 9.24 -3.81
CA ASP A 6 37.97 9.06 -2.36
C ASP A 6 36.68 9.70 -1.80
N LEU A 7 35.69 9.94 -2.67
CA LEU A 7 34.33 10.18 -2.23
C LEU A 7 33.81 8.91 -1.57
N ILE A 8 34.09 8.80 -0.27
CA ILE A 8 33.51 7.84 0.66
C ILE A 8 32.01 7.80 0.38
N LEU A 9 31.56 6.69 -0.21
CA LEU A 9 30.17 6.29 -0.17
C LEU A 9 29.86 6.08 1.31
N LEU A 10 29.46 7.15 2.00
CA LEU A 10 28.75 7.01 3.25
C LEU A 10 27.62 6.02 2.94
N PRO A 11 27.38 5.00 3.79
CA PRO A 11 26.15 4.26 3.71
C PRO A 11 25.06 5.29 3.95
N ILE A 12 24.54 5.86 2.86
CA ILE A 12 23.26 6.53 2.88
C ILE A 12 22.38 5.36 3.27
N ALA A 13 22.03 5.26 4.55
CA ALA A 13 20.98 4.38 4.97
C ALA A 13 19.86 4.68 3.97
N GLU A 14 19.56 3.73 3.08
CA GLU A 14 18.59 3.89 2.00
C GLU A 14 17.22 4.05 2.67
N ARG A 15 17.00 5.21 3.27
CA ARG A 15 15.73 5.61 3.84
C ARG A 15 14.86 5.82 2.63
N LYS A 16 14.00 4.84 2.37
CA LYS A 16 13.03 4.91 1.28
C LYS A 16 12.25 6.21 1.44
N ASP A 17 12.24 7.01 0.39
CA ASP A 17 11.49 8.26 0.39
C ASP A 17 9.99 7.94 0.58
N PRO A 18 9.34 8.41 1.66
CA PRO A 18 7.95 8.09 1.95
C PRO A 18 6.98 8.59 0.88
N THR A 19 7.36 9.60 0.09
CA THR A 19 6.56 10.09 -1.05
C THR A 19 6.61 9.14 -2.24
N LYS A 20 7.62 8.26 -2.32
CA LYS A 20 7.76 7.22 -3.35
C LYS A 20 7.17 5.88 -2.93
N LEU A 21 6.82 5.70 -1.65
CA LEU A 21 6.14 4.50 -1.18
C LEU A 21 4.64 4.65 -1.37
N MET A 22 4.17 4.13 -2.51
CA MET A 22 2.78 4.20 -2.95
C MET A 22 2.04 2.91 -2.62
N PHE A 23 0.85 3.06 -2.03
CA PHE A 23 -0.13 2.02 -1.79
C PHE A 23 -1.25 2.15 -2.81
N ASP A 24 -1.81 1.03 -3.24
CA ASP A 24 -2.91 1.04 -4.19
C ASP A 24 -4.26 1.24 -3.46
N GLY A 25 -4.92 2.38 -3.70
CA GLY A 25 -6.19 2.74 -3.07
C GLY A 25 -7.41 2.38 -3.95
N VAL A 26 -8.61 2.77 -3.54
CA VAL A 26 -9.85 2.53 -4.32
C VAL A 26 -9.82 3.22 -5.68
N CYS A 27 -9.48 4.50 -5.72
CA CYS A 27 -9.52 5.32 -6.95
C CYS A 27 -8.13 5.70 -7.45
N LYS A 28 -7.19 5.96 -6.52
CA LYS A 28 -5.83 6.41 -6.83
C LYS A 28 -4.87 5.77 -5.85
N SER A 29 -3.59 5.72 -6.23
CA SER A 29 -2.53 5.42 -5.29
C SER A 29 -2.43 6.49 -4.20
N VAL A 30 -2.06 6.06 -3.00
CA VAL A 30 -1.90 6.90 -1.82
C VAL A 30 -0.53 6.66 -1.21
N SER A 31 0.16 7.73 -0.81
CA SER A 31 1.51 7.62 -0.25
C SER A 31 1.50 7.16 1.21
N ALA A 32 2.62 6.57 1.66
CA ALA A 32 2.81 6.19 3.05
C ALA A 32 2.62 7.38 4.02
N GLN A 33 3.04 8.59 3.60
CA GLN A 33 2.88 9.81 4.39
C GLN A 33 1.40 10.19 4.55
N GLN A 34 0.62 10.17 3.47
CA GLN A 34 -0.82 10.46 3.55
C GLN A 34 -1.55 9.44 4.43
N LEU A 35 -1.17 8.16 4.37
CA LEU A 35 -1.74 7.14 5.25
C LEU A 35 -1.40 7.38 6.73
N LEU A 36 -0.21 7.89 7.03
CA LEU A 36 0.17 8.29 8.39
C LEU A 36 -0.62 9.51 8.87
N GLU A 37 -0.75 10.54 8.02
CA GLU A 37 -1.51 11.76 8.33
C GLU A 37 -3.00 11.48 8.55
N CYS A 38 -3.58 10.56 7.79
CA CYS A 38 -4.96 10.10 7.97
C CYS A 38 -5.14 9.09 9.12
N GLY A 39 -4.07 8.69 9.81
CA GLY A 39 -4.13 7.73 10.93
C GLY A 39 -4.38 6.27 10.51
N ILE A 40 -4.34 5.97 9.21
CA ILE A 40 -4.45 4.61 8.66
C ILE A 40 -3.19 3.82 9.01
N LEU A 41 -2.04 4.49 8.96
CA LEU A 41 -0.74 3.94 9.35
C LEU A 41 -0.30 4.55 10.68
N ASP A 42 0.02 3.70 11.64
CA ASP A 42 0.60 4.11 12.91
C ASP A 42 2.09 4.45 12.73
N LYS A 43 2.61 5.35 13.58
CA LYS A 43 4.02 5.75 13.59
C LYS A 43 5.00 4.56 13.63
N PRO A 44 4.82 3.53 14.48
CA PRO A 44 5.73 2.39 14.50
C PRO A 44 5.78 1.66 13.15
N THR A 45 4.63 1.33 12.57
CA THR A 45 4.57 0.62 11.27
C THR A 45 5.12 1.48 10.13
N PHE A 46 4.87 2.79 10.14
CA PHE A 46 5.50 3.72 9.20
C PHE A 46 7.03 3.70 9.32
N ASN A 47 7.57 3.73 10.54
CA ASN A 47 9.02 3.66 10.75
C ASN A 47 9.63 2.33 10.28
N GLN A 48 8.95 1.20 10.53
CA GLN A 48 9.37 -0.11 10.02
C GLN A 48 9.41 -0.13 8.49
N LEU A 49 8.41 0.48 7.85
CA LEU A 49 8.36 0.64 6.39
C LEU A 49 9.53 1.50 5.87
N MET A 50 9.85 2.61 6.56
CA MET A 50 10.97 3.50 6.19
C MET A 50 12.33 2.82 6.31
N LYS A 51 12.49 1.93 7.30
CA LYS A 51 13.70 1.12 7.51
C LYS A 51 13.78 -0.09 6.58
N GLY A 52 12.71 -0.39 5.85
CA GLY A 52 12.62 -1.58 5.00
C GLY A 52 12.40 -2.89 5.76
N GLU A 53 12.10 -2.82 7.06
CA GLU A 53 11.75 -3.98 7.90
C GLU A 53 10.39 -4.56 7.51
N LYS A 54 9.47 -3.69 7.06
CA LYS A 54 8.20 -4.07 6.42
C LYS A 54 8.13 -3.59 4.98
N THR A 55 7.35 -4.29 4.17
CA THR A 55 7.13 -3.96 2.76
C THR A 55 5.74 -3.35 2.54
N VAL A 56 5.59 -2.60 1.44
CA VAL A 56 4.29 -2.05 1.03
C VAL A 56 3.26 -3.16 0.84
N THR A 57 3.65 -4.29 0.22
CA THR A 57 2.76 -5.43 -0.01
C THR A 57 2.22 -6.01 1.28
N GLU A 58 3.09 -6.24 2.27
CA GLU A 58 2.68 -6.81 3.57
C GLU A 58 1.67 -5.91 4.29
N ILE A 59 1.96 -4.61 4.35
CA ILE A 59 1.06 -3.62 4.96
C ILE A 59 -0.24 -3.48 4.15
N SER A 60 -0.18 -3.60 2.82
CA SER A 60 -1.37 -3.51 1.96
C SER A 60 -2.33 -4.67 2.17
N VAL A 61 -1.82 -5.88 2.46
CA VAL A 61 -2.65 -7.04 2.79
C VAL A 61 -3.31 -6.84 4.16
N ASP A 62 -2.56 -6.38 5.16
CA ASP A 62 -3.06 -6.10 6.51
C ASP A 62 -4.14 -5.01 6.52
N LYS A 63 -3.98 -3.98 5.69
CA LYS A 63 -4.89 -2.82 5.60
C LYS A 63 -5.77 -2.83 4.37
N LYS A 64 -6.02 -4.00 3.78
CA LYS A 64 -6.80 -4.14 2.53
C LYS A 64 -8.17 -3.47 2.66
N ASP A 65 -8.92 -3.76 3.73
CA ASP A 65 -10.29 -3.26 3.90
C ASP A 65 -10.36 -1.73 3.95
N VAL A 66 -9.31 -1.10 4.48
CA VAL A 66 -9.23 0.36 4.60
C VAL A 66 -8.76 1.00 3.29
N LEU A 67 -7.88 0.33 2.55
CA LEU A 67 -7.34 0.83 1.28
C LEU A 67 -8.26 0.59 0.09
N LYS A 68 -9.00 -0.52 0.10
CA LYS A 68 -9.83 -1.01 -1.01
C LYS A 68 -11.33 -1.03 -0.70
N GLY A 69 -11.70 -0.77 0.55
CA GLY A 69 -13.07 -0.97 1.04
C GLY A 69 -13.31 -2.43 1.42
N THR A 70 -14.39 -2.65 2.17
CA THR A 70 -14.89 -3.98 2.49
C THR A 70 -15.58 -4.59 1.29
N GLU A 71 -15.66 -5.92 1.24
CA GLU A 71 -16.29 -6.67 0.16
C GLU A 71 -17.75 -6.20 -0.08
N PRO A 72 -18.06 -5.60 -1.25
CA PRO A 72 -19.42 -5.15 -1.57
C PRO A 72 -20.32 -6.32 -2.00
N ILE A 73 -21.64 -6.11 -1.97
CA ILE A 73 -22.59 -7.05 -2.58
C ILE A 73 -22.49 -6.92 -4.10
N ALA A 74 -21.71 -7.81 -4.72
CA ALA A 74 -21.44 -7.79 -6.16
C ALA A 74 -22.57 -8.39 -7.01
N GLY A 75 -23.51 -9.13 -6.42
CA GLY A 75 -24.59 -9.79 -7.15
C GLY A 75 -25.30 -10.88 -6.34
N LEU A 76 -26.00 -11.76 -7.05
CA LEU A 76 -26.83 -12.83 -6.51
C LEU A 76 -26.28 -14.20 -6.91
N SER A 77 -26.46 -15.18 -6.03
CA SER A 77 -26.25 -16.59 -6.36
C SER A 77 -27.59 -17.22 -6.74
N VAL A 78 -27.67 -17.78 -7.94
CA VAL A 78 -28.90 -18.37 -8.50
C VAL A 78 -28.81 -19.90 -8.45
N GLY A 79 -28.41 -20.44 -7.29
CA GLY A 79 -28.28 -21.88 -7.09
C GLY A 79 -27.36 -22.55 -8.13
N PRO A 80 -27.75 -23.69 -8.73
CA PRO A 80 -26.95 -24.39 -9.74
C PRO A 80 -26.71 -23.57 -11.03
N LEU A 81 -27.50 -22.54 -11.28
CA LEU A 81 -27.39 -21.68 -12.46
C LEU A 81 -26.18 -20.73 -12.39
N GLY A 82 -25.56 -20.59 -11.21
CA GLY A 82 -24.32 -19.84 -11.02
C GLY A 82 -24.52 -18.47 -10.40
N LYS A 83 -23.82 -17.47 -10.93
CA LYS A 83 -23.74 -16.10 -10.40
C LYS A 83 -24.43 -15.14 -11.35
N MET A 84 -25.15 -14.15 -10.81
CA MET A 84 -25.90 -13.15 -11.59
C MET A 84 -25.60 -11.76 -11.03
N SER A 85 -25.41 -10.77 -11.89
CA SER A 85 -25.28 -9.37 -11.46
C SER A 85 -26.63 -8.81 -11.00
N LEU A 86 -26.61 -7.78 -10.15
CA LEU A 86 -27.84 -7.11 -9.71
C LEU A 86 -28.65 -6.55 -10.91
N SER A 87 -27.97 -6.12 -11.97
CA SER A 87 -28.59 -5.59 -13.19
C SER A 87 -29.37 -6.64 -13.99
N GLU A 88 -28.90 -7.89 -14.00
CA GLU A 88 -29.55 -8.97 -14.74
C GLU A 88 -30.79 -9.49 -13.99
N ALA A 89 -30.83 -9.34 -12.66
CA ALA A 89 -31.86 -9.90 -11.78
C ALA A 89 -33.20 -9.14 -11.77
N LYS A 90 -33.45 -8.32 -12.80
CA LYS A 90 -34.65 -7.48 -12.92
C LYS A 90 -35.84 -8.23 -13.47
#